data_AF-A0A2H0A321-F1
#
_entry.id   AF-A0A2H0A321-F1
#
_cell.length_a   1.000
_cell.length_b   1.000
_cell.length_c   1.000
_cell.angle_alpha   90.00
_cell.angle_beta   90.00
_cell.angle_gamma   90.00
#
_symmetry.space_group_name_H-M   'P 1'
#
loop_
_entity.id
_entity.type
_entity.pdbx_description
1 polymer ?
#
loop_
_entity_poly.entity_id
_entity_poly.type
_entity_poly.pdbx_seq_one_letter_code
_entity_poly.pdbx_strand_id
1 'polypeptide(L)'
;MIKPLKIILPENSQVKTMLQKKLSEYESRVARLKKKIHSGNPELSYISIPGFKALITRRLHQRGEVETQKLAQEIVEEYGRLNADEFNTAAGVINDYCQTGGKKVKKGTGF
;
A
#
# COMPACT_ATOMS: atom_id res chain seq x y z
N MET A 1 -13.39 7.70 7.88
CA MET A 1 -13.96 7.61 6.50
C MET A 1 -12.84 7.40 5.49
N ILE A 2 -13.06 6.60 4.45
CA ILE A 2 -12.06 6.39 3.37
C ILE A 2 -12.11 7.57 2.40
N LYS A 3 -10.96 8.17 2.13
CA LYS A 3 -10.87 9.29 1.19
C LYS A 3 -10.94 8.76 -0.25
N PRO A 4 -11.85 9.29 -1.09
CA PRO A 4 -11.89 8.90 -2.50
C PRO A 4 -10.62 9.37 -3.19
N LEU A 5 -9.87 8.43 -3.75
CA LEU A 5 -8.62 8.67 -4.46
C LEU A 5 -8.46 7.59 -5.52
N LYS A 6 -8.16 8.02 -6.75
CA LYS A 6 -7.77 7.14 -7.85
C LYS A 6 -6.27 7.28 -8.08
N ILE A 7 -5.53 6.20 -7.88
CA ILE A 7 -4.09 6.15 -8.13
C ILE A 7 -3.87 5.42 -9.45
N ILE A 8 -3.12 6.03 -10.35
CA ILE A 8 -2.81 5.46 -11.67
C ILE A 8 -1.31 5.15 -11.70
N LEU A 9 -0.97 3.96 -12.17
CA LEU A 9 0.41 3.54 -12.37
C LEU A 9 1.04 4.45 -13.45
N PRO A 10 2.14 5.15 -13.14
CA PRO A 10 2.75 6.06 -14.09
C PRO A 10 3.38 5.28 -15.24
N GLU A 11 3.36 5.84 -16.45
CA GLU A 11 3.99 5.21 -17.64
C GLU A 11 5.52 5.19 -17.55
N ASN A 12 6.10 6.10 -16.76
CA ASN A 12 7.54 6.21 -16.55
C ASN A 12 8.14 4.90 -15.99
N SER A 13 9.02 4.28 -16.78
CA SER A 13 9.65 3.00 -16.47
C SER A 13 10.52 3.02 -15.21
N GLN A 14 11.15 4.16 -14.89
CA GLN A 14 11.93 4.32 -13.67
C GLN A 14 11.02 4.26 -12.44
N VAL A 15 9.90 5.00 -12.46
CA VAL A 15 8.95 5.01 -11.34
C VAL A 15 8.30 3.63 -11.16
N LYS A 16 7.97 2.93 -12.25
CA LYS A 16 7.48 1.54 -12.19
C LYS A 16 8.49 0.61 -11.50
N THR A 17 9.75 0.67 -11.92
CA THR A 17 10.84 -0.15 -11.33
C THR A 17 11.01 0.16 -9.85
N MET A 18 10.92 1.44 -9.48
CA MET A 18 11.04 1.90 -8.11
C MET A 18 9.87 1.46 -7.22
N LEU A 19 8.63 1.53 -7.74
CA LEU A 19 7.45 0.97 -7.07
C LEU A 19 7.56 -0.54 -6.90
N GLN A 20 8.16 -1.26 -7.84
CA GLN A 20 8.39 -2.70 -7.72
C GLN A 20 9.40 -3.03 -6.60
N LYS A 21 10.50 -2.27 -6.51
CA LYS A 21 11.44 -2.39 -5.37
C LYS A 21 10.75 -2.10 -4.04
N LYS A 22 9.89 -1.07 -3.98
CA LYS A 22 9.12 -0.74 -2.78
C LYS A 22 8.12 -1.82 -2.40
N LEU A 23 7.48 -2.47 -3.38
CA LEU A 23 6.62 -3.62 -3.11
C LEU A 23 7.38 -4.71 -2.36
N SER A 24 8.57 -5.11 -2.84
CA SER A 24 9.40 -6.12 -2.16
C SER A 24 9.80 -5.70 -0.74
N GLU A 25 10.10 -4.42 -0.51
CA GLU A 25 10.37 -3.86 0.82
C GLU A 25 9.15 -4.01 1.75
N TYR A 26 7.96 -3.67 1.27
CA TYR A 26 6.73 -3.77 2.04
C TYR A 26 6.34 -5.21 2.34
N GLU A 27 6.46 -6.11 1.36
CA GLU A 27 6.22 -7.54 1.55
C GLU A 27 7.20 -8.14 2.56
N SER A 28 8.47 -7.74 2.53
CA SER A 28 9.46 -8.16 3.54
C SER A 28 9.09 -7.68 4.95
N ARG A 29 8.56 -6.46 5.08
CA ARG A 29 8.07 -5.92 6.36
C ARG A 29 6.83 -6.67 6.84
N VAL A 30 5.88 -6.97 5.96
CA VAL A 30 4.70 -7.78 6.27
C VAL A 30 5.13 -9.17 6.73
N ALA A 31 6.07 -9.82 6.03
CA ALA A 31 6.58 -11.13 6.44
C ALA A 31 7.22 -11.11 7.84
N ARG A 32 7.92 -10.02 8.20
CA ARG A 32 8.45 -9.84 9.56
C ARG A 32 7.32 -9.64 10.59
N LEU A 33 6.25 -8.94 10.23
CA LEU A 33 5.08 -8.78 11.09
C LEU A 33 4.35 -10.11 11.29
N LYS A 34 4.18 -10.91 10.23
CA LYS A 34 3.61 -12.27 10.30
C LYS A 34 4.30 -13.14 11.35
N LYS A 35 5.64 -13.07 11.41
CA LYS A 35 6.44 -13.82 12.41
C LYS A 35 6.30 -13.33 13.85
N LYS A 36 5.86 -12.07 14.06
CA LYS A 36 5.72 -11.45 15.39
C LYS A 36 4.30 -11.51 15.93
N ILE A 37 3.32 -11.69 15.05
CA ILE A 37 1.93 -11.82 15.43
C ILE A 37 1.73 -13.22 16.01
N HIS A 38 1.36 -13.26 17.29
CA HIS A 38 0.98 -14.49 18.00
C HIS A 38 -0.52 -14.78 17.88
N SER A 39 -1.24 -14.13 16.95
CA SER A 39 -2.64 -14.41 16.70
C SER A 39 -2.79 -15.68 15.85
N GLY A 40 -3.92 -16.37 15.98
CA GLY A 40 -4.25 -17.53 15.14
C GLY A 40 -4.46 -17.22 13.65
N ASN A 41 -4.38 -15.94 13.24
CA ASN A 41 -4.49 -15.52 11.84
C ASN A 41 -3.34 -14.58 11.43
N PRO A 42 -2.26 -15.11 10.84
CA PRO A 42 -1.12 -14.33 10.37
C PRO A 42 -1.45 -13.29 9.30
N GLU A 43 -2.55 -13.46 8.56
CA GLU A 43 -2.95 -12.54 7.50
C GLU A 43 -3.41 -11.18 8.04
N LEU A 44 -3.72 -11.08 9.34
CA LEU A 44 -3.96 -9.79 10.00
C LEU A 44 -2.74 -8.85 9.97
N SER A 45 -1.54 -9.36 9.65
CA SER A 45 -0.35 -8.53 9.36
C SER A 45 -0.57 -7.51 8.24
N TYR A 46 -1.48 -7.78 7.29
CA TYR A 46 -1.84 -6.85 6.23
C TYR A 46 -2.68 -5.66 6.72
N ILE A 47 -3.30 -5.76 7.90
CA ILE A 47 -4.03 -4.67 8.55
C ILE A 47 -3.05 -3.78 9.32
N SER A 48 -2.13 -3.19 8.56
CA SER A 48 -1.08 -2.31 9.06
C SER A 48 -0.62 -1.37 7.95
N ILE A 49 0.02 -0.26 8.28
CA ILE A 49 0.57 0.67 7.27
C ILE A 49 1.47 -0.04 6.22
N PRO A 50 2.44 -0.91 6.59
CA PRO A 50 3.20 -1.68 5.59
C PRO A 50 2.33 -2.61 4.75
N GLY A 51 1.33 -3.25 5.37
CA GLY A 51 0.39 -4.14 4.70
C GLY A 51 -0.47 -3.42 3.65
N PHE A 52 -1.08 -2.28 4.02
CA PHE A 52 -1.84 -1.46 3.09
C PHE A 52 -0.98 -0.93 1.95
N LYS A 53 0.26 -0.49 2.23
CA LYS A 53 1.21 -0.09 1.17
C LYS A 53 1.52 -1.24 0.22
N ALA A 54 1.71 -2.46 0.73
CA ALA A 54 1.90 -3.65 -0.10
C ALA A 54 0.68 -3.94 -0.98
N LEU A 55 -0.53 -3.95 -0.40
CA LEU A 55 -1.78 -4.23 -1.12
C LEU A 55 -2.05 -3.21 -2.23
N ILE A 56 -1.92 -1.92 -1.94
CA ILE A 56 -2.11 -0.84 -2.92
C ILE A 56 -1.08 -0.96 -4.04
N THR A 57 0.19 -1.14 -3.70
CA THR A 57 1.28 -1.23 -4.70
C THR A 57 1.13 -2.48 -5.57
N ARG A 58 0.79 -3.63 -4.97
CA ARG A 58 0.52 -4.87 -5.70
C ARG A 58 -0.63 -4.69 -6.69
N ARG A 59 -1.72 -4.05 -6.25
CA ARG A 59 -2.88 -3.81 -7.11
C ARG A 59 -2.53 -2.88 -8.28
N LEU A 60 -1.74 -1.84 -8.06
CA LEU A 60 -1.23 -0.96 -9.12
C LEU A 60 -0.43 -1.73 -10.17
N HIS A 61 0.46 -2.64 -9.76
CA HIS A 61 1.23 -3.45 -10.70
C HIS A 61 0.36 -4.43 -11.50
N GLN A 62 -0.70 -4.97 -10.88
CA GLN A 62 -1.57 -5.95 -11.52
C GLN A 62 -2.60 -5.33 -12.48
N ARG A 63 -3.17 -4.18 -12.12
CA ARG A 63 -4.30 -3.58 -12.84
C ARG A 63 -3.98 -2.22 -13.47
N GLY A 64 -2.83 -1.64 -13.20
CA GLY A 64 -2.47 -0.30 -13.64
C GLY A 64 -3.15 0.83 -12.87
N GLU A 65 -4.15 0.54 -12.03
CA GLU A 65 -4.85 1.55 -11.24
C GLU A 65 -5.44 0.99 -9.94
N VAL A 66 -5.71 1.88 -8.99
CA VAL A 66 -6.37 1.60 -7.71
C VAL A 66 -7.39 2.69 -7.40
N GLU A 67 -8.61 2.27 -7.13
CA GLU A 67 -9.63 3.10 -6.50
C GLU A 67 -9.70 2.76 -5.01
N THR A 68 -9.40 3.74 -4.14
CA THR A 68 -9.25 3.51 -2.70
C THR A 68 -10.51 2.99 -2.02
N GLN A 69 -11.70 3.46 -2.43
CA GLN A 69 -12.97 3.00 -1.85
C GLN A 69 -13.24 1.53 -2.17
N LYS A 70 -13.05 1.15 -3.44
CA LYS A 70 -13.22 -0.24 -3.88
C LYS A 70 -12.22 -1.17 -3.20
N LEU A 71 -10.94 -0.79 -3.17
CA LEU A 71 -9.93 -1.60 -2.49
C LEU A 71 -10.17 -1.69 -0.97
N ALA A 72 -10.63 -0.60 -0.34
CA ALA A 72 -10.98 -0.64 1.08
C ALA A 72 -12.12 -1.61 1.38
N GLN A 73 -13.15 -1.65 0.52
CA GLN A 73 -14.23 -2.62 0.63
C GLN A 73 -13.71 -4.06 0.51
N GLU A 74 -12.92 -4.36 -0.52
CA GLU A 74 -12.32 -5.68 -0.72
C GLU A 74 -11.46 -6.11 0.49
N ILE A 75 -10.72 -5.19 1.11
CA ILE A 75 -9.92 -5.48 2.32
C ILE A 75 -10.82 -5.80 3.52
N VAL A 76 -11.93 -5.09 3.70
CA VAL A 76 -12.87 -5.40 4.78
C VAL A 76 -13.55 -6.75 4.55
N GLU A 77 -13.88 -7.08 3.30
CA GLU A 77 -14.42 -8.40 2.93
C GLU A 77 -13.42 -9.53 3.17
N GLU A 78 -12.13 -9.33 2.85
CA GLU A 78 -11.09 -10.35 2.99
C GLU A 78 -10.57 -10.51 4.43
N TYR A 79 -10.40 -9.40 5.16
CA TYR A 79 -9.73 -9.39 6.46
C TYR A 79 -10.63 -8.96 7.65
N GLY A 80 -11.91 -8.66 7.38
CA GLY A 80 -12.94 -8.35 8.38
C GLY A 80 -12.86 -6.94 8.99
N ARG A 81 -11.77 -6.20 8.81
CA ARG A 81 -11.61 -4.83 9.33
C ARG A 81 -10.57 -4.04 8.55
N LEU A 82 -10.65 -2.72 8.65
CA LEU A 82 -9.69 -1.79 8.07
C LEU A 82 -9.57 -0.54 8.96
N ASN A 83 -8.34 -0.11 9.23
CA ASN A 83 -8.09 1.18 9.86
C ASN A 83 -8.04 2.27 8.78
N ALA A 84 -9.05 3.16 8.78
CA ALA A 84 -9.21 4.16 7.73
C ALA A 84 -8.05 5.16 7.67
N ASP A 85 -7.50 5.58 8.81
CA ASP A 85 -6.43 6.58 8.83
C ASP A 85 -5.11 6.01 8.35
N GLU A 86 -4.79 4.78 8.75
CA GLU A 86 -3.62 4.06 8.25
C GLU A 86 -3.72 3.76 6.75
N PHE A 87 -4.90 3.33 6.29
CA PHE A 87 -5.15 3.08 4.88
C PHE A 87 -5.04 4.36 4.03
N ASN A 88 -5.68 5.45 4.46
CA ASN A 88 -5.59 6.75 3.80
C ASN A 88 -4.15 7.27 3.76
N THR A 89 -3.38 7.07 4.84
CA THR A 89 -1.97 7.43 4.90
C THR A 89 -1.13 6.61 3.92
N ALA A 90 -1.35 5.29 3.87
CA ALA A 90 -0.70 4.42 2.91
C ALA A 90 -1.01 4.83 1.46
N ALA A 91 -2.29 5.06 1.15
CA ALA A 91 -2.73 5.51 -0.16
C ALA A 91 -2.11 6.86 -0.57
N GLY A 92 -2.06 7.83 0.34
CA GLY A 92 -1.42 9.12 0.09
C GLY A 92 0.06 9.00 -0.25
N VAL A 93 0.79 8.12 0.45
CA VAL A 93 2.21 7.86 0.17
C VAL A 93 2.41 7.22 -1.21
N ILE A 94 1.62 6.19 -1.55
CA ILE A 94 1.75 5.54 -2.86
C ILE A 94 1.35 6.49 -3.99
N ASN A 95 0.33 7.30 -3.79
CA ASN A 95 -0.06 8.33 -4.75
C ASN A 95 1.05 9.36 -4.96
N ASP A 96 1.73 9.81 -3.90
CA ASP A 96 2.86 10.73 -4.04
C ASP A 96 4.03 10.08 -4.81
N TYR A 97 4.32 8.79 -4.57
CA TYR A 97 5.30 8.08 -5.39
C TYR A 97 4.92 8.04 -6.87
N CYS A 98 3.65 7.80 -7.18
CA CYS A 98 3.16 7.76 -8.56
C CYS A 98 3.20 9.15 -9.24
N GLN A 99 2.88 10.22 -8.49
CA GLN A 99 2.78 11.57 -9.03
C GLN A 99 4.12 12.31 -9.11
N THR A 100 4.97 12.18 -8.08
CA THR A 100 6.18 13.00 -7.95
C THR A 100 7.47 12.20 -7.97
N GLY A 101 7.38 10.87 -8.03
CA GLY A 101 8.52 10.00 -7.79
C GLY A 101 9.04 10.17 -6.36
N GLY A 102 8.15 10.41 -5.38
CA GLY A 102 8.47 10.44 -3.94
C GLY A 102 9.18 11.67 -3.42
N LYS A 103 9.26 12.74 -4.22
CA LYS A 103 9.96 13.97 -3.86
C LYS A 103 9.26 14.75 -2.75
N LYS A 104 7.96 14.52 -2.50
CA LYS A 104 7.20 15.23 -1.44
C LYS A 104 7.02 14.41 -0.16
N VAL A 105 7.49 13.16 -0.11
CA VAL A 105 7.53 12.38 1.12
C VAL A 105 8.60 12.97 2.06
N LYS A 106 8.18 13.75 3.07
CA LYS A 106 9.09 14.37 4.05
C LYS A 106 9.98 13.31 4.73
N LYS A 107 11.28 13.64 4.81
CA LYS A 107 12.44 12.88 5.34
C LYS A 107 12.09 11.62 6.15
N GLY A 108 12.49 10.47 5.60
CA GLY A 108 12.56 9.18 6.30
C GLY A 108 12.27 7.97 5.41
N THR A 109 11.51 8.15 4.31
CA THR A 109 11.14 7.04 3.40
C THR A 109 11.01 7.45 1.92
N GLY A 110 11.48 8.64 1.55
CA GLY A 110 11.63 9.03 0.14
C GLY A 110 12.62 8.10 -0.57
N PHE A 111 12.55 8.06 -1.91
CA PHE A 111 13.52 7.31 -2.71
C PHE A 111 14.95 7.81 -2.51
#